data_AF-A0A662VHM8-F1
#
_entry.id   AF-A0A662VHM8-F1
#
_cell.length_a   1.000
_cell.length_b   1.000
_cell.length_c   1.000
_cell.angle_alpha   90.00
_cell.angle_beta   90.00
_cell.angle_gamma   90.00
#
_symmetry.space_group_name_H-M   'P 1'
#
loop_
_entity.id
_entity.type
_entity.pdbx_description
1 polymer ?
#
loop_
_entity_poly.entity_id
_entity_poly.type
_entity_poly.pdbx_seq_one_letter_code
_entity_poly.pdbx_strand_id
1 'polypeptide(L)' 'MNSNEKSVEERGFMCKKDGKPMYFVEETEKMSNGQRRSVFYYRCPICGYRIEVEQVVINVSNDRIVIKRRIRKK' A
#
# COMPACT_ATOMS: atom_id res chain seq x y z
N MET A 1 -24.97 21.96 -19.52
CA MET A 1 -24.31 22.63 -18.38
C MET A 1 -23.52 21.57 -17.62
N ASN A 2 -22.20 21.74 -17.60
CA ASN A 2 -21.24 20.87 -16.92
C ASN A 2 -21.31 21.10 -15.41
N SER A 3 -21.43 20.02 -14.65
CA SER A 3 -21.21 20.04 -13.21
C SER A 3 -20.87 18.64 -12.74
N ASN A 4 -19.57 18.38 -12.57
CA ASN A 4 -19.05 17.65 -11.40
C ASN A 4 -17.52 17.65 -11.45
N GLU A 5 -16.96 18.79 -11.02
CA GLU A 5 -15.63 18.81 -10.44
C GLU A 5 -15.66 17.97 -9.16
N LYS A 6 -15.43 16.67 -9.30
CA LYS A 6 -15.06 15.82 -8.16
C LYS A 6 -13.75 16.36 -7.61
N SER A 7 -13.72 16.60 -6.29
CA SER A 7 -12.54 17.03 -5.55
C SER A 7 -11.33 16.18 -5.94
N VAL A 8 -10.16 16.81 -5.99
CA VAL A 8 -8.88 16.19 -6.44
C VAL A 8 -8.55 14.93 -5.63
N GLU A 9 -9.15 14.75 -4.45
CA GLU A 9 -9.00 13.61 -3.54
C GLU A 9 -9.70 12.32 -4.00
N GLU A 10 -10.71 12.39 -4.87
CA GLU A 10 -11.40 11.18 -5.38
C GLU A 10 -10.69 10.53 -6.58
N ARG A 11 -9.63 11.14 -7.10
CA ARG A 11 -8.86 10.55 -8.19
C ARG A 11 -7.93 9.49 -7.59
N GLY A 12 -8.46 8.28 -7.42
CA GLY A 12 -7.68 7.11 -7.04
C GLY A 12 -6.37 6.97 -7.85
N PHE A 13 -5.40 6.21 -7.33
CA PHE A 13 -4.09 6.12 -7.99
C PHE A 13 -4.22 5.56 -9.40
N MET A 14 -3.70 6.30 -10.38
CA MET A 14 -3.67 5.88 -11.77
C MET A 14 -2.35 5.19 -12.10
N CYS A 15 -2.42 4.09 -12.84
CA CYS A 15 -1.25 3.36 -13.29
C CYS A 15 -0.47 4.20 -14.30
N LYS A 16 0.84 4.36 -14.05
CA LYS A 16 1.74 5.11 -14.95
C LYS A 16 1.99 4.43 -16.30
N LYS A 17 1.64 3.14 -16.44
CA LYS A 17 1.91 2.35 -17.66
C LYS A 17 0.71 2.29 -18.61
N ASP A 18 -0.48 2.09 -18.09
CA ASP A 18 -1.70 1.85 -18.90
C ASP A 18 -2.84 2.83 -18.60
N GLY A 19 -2.63 3.78 -17.67
CA GLY A 19 -3.62 4.78 -17.31
C GLY A 19 -4.87 4.22 -16.66
N LYS A 20 -4.86 2.98 -16.15
CA LYS A 20 -6.01 2.38 -15.45
C LYS A 20 -5.99 2.69 -13.94
N PRO A 21 -7.16 2.75 -13.29
CA PRO A 21 -7.23 2.85 -11.84
C PRO A 21 -6.52 1.66 -11.16
N MET A 22 -5.80 1.96 -10.09
CA MET A 22 -5.09 0.98 -9.27
C MET A 22 -5.87 0.68 -7.99
N TYR A 23 -5.79 -0.57 -7.53
CA TYR A 23 -6.37 -1.00 -6.27
C TYR A 23 -5.37 -0.85 -5.13
N PHE A 24 -5.83 -0.43 -3.96
CA PHE A 24 -5.04 -0.50 -2.74
C PHE A 24 -5.03 -1.93 -2.22
N VAL A 25 -3.85 -2.46 -1.92
CA VAL A 25 -3.64 -3.84 -1.49
C VAL A 25 -2.83 -3.84 -0.19
N GLU A 26 -3.30 -4.65 0.75
CA GLU A 26 -2.54 -5.07 1.93
C GLU A 26 -2.12 -6.53 1.75
N GLU A 27 -0.83 -6.81 1.88
CA GLU A 27 -0.30 -8.17 1.99
C GLU A 27 0.37 -8.32 3.36
N THR A 28 -0.09 -9.29 4.15
CA THR A 28 0.50 -9.63 5.44
C THR A 28 1.10 -11.03 5.40
N GLU A 29 2.37 -11.15 5.78
CA GLU A 29 3.10 -12.42 5.88
C GLU A 29 3.64 -12.66 7.29
N LYS A 30 3.67 -13.94 7.69
CA LYS A 30 4.42 -14.39 8.87
C LYS A 30 5.81 -14.84 8.41
N MET A 31 6.84 -14.17 8.88
CA MET A 31 8.23 -14.46 8.54
C MET A 31 8.76 -15.65 9.35
N SER A 32 9.80 -16.31 8.84
CA SER A 32 10.44 -17.47 9.49
C SER A 32 11.05 -17.14 10.85
N ASN A 33 11.43 -15.89 11.08
CA ASN A 33 11.93 -15.38 12.36
C ASN A 33 10.83 -15.01 13.36
N GLY A 34 9.57 -15.37 13.10
CA GLY A 34 8.43 -15.09 13.95
C GLY A 34 7.84 -13.68 13.81
N GLN A 35 8.47 -12.79 13.02
CA GLN A 35 7.94 -11.45 12.76
C GLN A 35 6.73 -11.49 11.84
N ARG A 36 5.87 -10.46 11.93
CA ARG A 36 4.81 -10.21 10.95
C ARG A 36 5.20 -9.01 10.11
N ARG A 37 5.09 -9.13 8.79
CA ARG A 37 5.32 -8.03 7.86
C ARG A 37 4.03 -7.74 7.10
N SER A 38 3.58 -6.50 7.15
CA SER A 38 2.49 -5.98 6.31
C SER A 38 3.07 -5.00 5.30
N VAL A 39 2.71 -5.17 4.03
CA VAL A 39 3.10 -4.28 2.93
C VAL A 39 1.83 -3.71 2.32
N PHE A 40 1.79 -2.39 2.21
CA PHE A 40 0.68 -1.64 1.63
C PHE A 40 1.15 -1.02 0.32
N TYR A 41 0.41 -1.28 -0.75
CA TYR A 41 0.79 -0.82 -2.08
C TYR A 41 -0.42 -0.64 -2.99
N TYR A 42 -0.30 0.21 -4.00
CA TYR A 42 -1.26 0.26 -5.10
C TYR A 42 -0.84 -0.72 -6.19
N ARG A 43 -1.78 -1.51 -6.74
CA ARG A 43 -1.56 -2.46 -7.83
C ARG A 43 -2.45 -2.19 -9.03
N CYS A 44 -1.86 -2.14 -10.22
CA CYS A 44 -2.65 -2.16 -11.45
C CYS A 44 -3.18 -3.58 -11.71
N PRO A 45 -4.50 -3.77 -11.92
CA PRO A 45 -5.06 -5.09 -12.23
C PRO A 45 -4.73 -5.58 -13.64
N ILE A 46 -4.37 -4.68 -14.56
CA ILE A 46 -4.11 -5.03 -15.96
C ILE A 46 -2.65 -5.42 -16.16
N CYS A 47 -1.71 -4.52 -15.87
CA CYS A 47 -0.27 -4.77 -16.09
C CYS A 47 0.51 -5.21 -14.83
N GLY A 48 -0.13 -5.25 -13.66
CA GLY A 48 0.53 -5.65 -12.41
C GLY A 48 1.50 -4.64 -11.80
N TYR A 49 1.69 -3.45 -12.39
CA TYR A 49 2.56 -2.40 -11.84
C TYR A 49 2.19 -2.08 -10.38
N ARG A 50 3.21 -1.95 -9.51
CA ARG A 50 3.05 -1.72 -8.07
C ARG A 50 3.68 -0.38 -7.65
N ILE A 51 3.02 0.32 -6.74
CA ILE A 51 3.55 1.48 -6.03
C ILE A 51 3.48 1.17 -4.53
N GLU A 52 4.61 0.79 -3.93
CA GLU A 52 4.71 0.59 -2.49
C GLU A 52 4.58 1.94 -1.75
N VAL A 53 3.70 2.00 -0.77
CA VAL A 53 3.46 3.22 0.02
C VAL A 53 3.89 3.06 1.47
N GLU A 54 3.71 1.87 2.04
CA GLU A 54 4.02 1.64 3.44
C GLU A 54 4.42 0.19 3.68
N GLN A 55 5.35 0.01 4.61
CA GLN A 55 5.72 -1.28 5.16
C GLN A 55 5.73 -1.20 6.68
N VAL A 56 5.13 -2.19 7.32
CA VAL A 56 5.09 -2.36 8.78
C VAL A 56 5.69 -3.72 9.13
N VAL A 57 6.62 -3.74 10.06
CA VAL A 57 7.19 -4.97 10.63
C VAL A 57 6.90 -4.98 12.12
N ILE A 58 6.21 -6.02 12.57
CA ILE A 58 5.86 -6.24 13.97
C ILE A 58 6.72 -7.38 14.50
N ASN A 59 7.47 -7.08 15.56
CA ASN A 59 8.20 -8.07 16.33
C ASN A 59 7.62 -8.13 17.75
N VAL A 60 7.23 -9.32 18.18
CA VAL A 60 6.73 -9.57 19.53
C VAL A 60 7.81 -10.37 20.26
N SER A 61 8.40 -9.79 21.30
CA SER A 61 9.43 -10.44 22.11
C SER A 61 9.09 -10.28 23.59
N ASN A 62 8.83 -11.39 24.28
CA ASN A 62 8.43 -11.42 25.68
C ASN A 62 7.30 -10.39 25.94
N ASP A 63 7.56 -9.36 26.75
CA ASP A 63 6.59 -8.33 27.16
C ASP A 63 6.63 -7.06 26.28
N ARG A 64 7.32 -7.09 25.14
CA ARG A 64 7.47 -5.92 24.27
C ARG A 64 7.01 -6.21 22.86
N ILE A 65 6.21 -5.28 22.34
CA ILE A 65 5.82 -5.22 20.93
C ILE A 65 6.62 -4.08 20.29
N VAL A 66 7.47 -4.41 19.33
CA VAL A 66 8.23 -3.44 18.54
C VAL A 66 7.60 -3.35 17.16
N ILE A 67 7.11 -2.16 16.83
CA ILE A 67 6.51 -1.86 15.53
C ILE A 67 7.48 -0.95 14.77
N LYS A 68 8.01 -1.43 13.64
CA LYS A 68 8.83 -0.64 12.71
C LYS A 68 8.01 -0.28 11.50
N ARG A 69 7.75 1.01 11.32
CA ARG A 69 6.99 1.56 10.18
C ARG A 69 7.92 2.29 9.22
N ARG A 70 7.80 2.01 7.93
CA ARG A 70 8.49 2.72 6.84
C ARG A 70 7.47 3.22 5.83
N ILE A 71 7.37 4.54 5.71
CA ILE A 71 6.49 5.21 4.74
C ILE A 71 7.36 5.64 3.55
N ARG A 72 6.95 5.29 2.32
CA ARG A 72 7.57 5.78 1.10
C ARG A 72 6.82 7.03 0.65
N LYS A 73 7.50 8.18 0.71
CA LYS A 73 6.98 9.42 0.11
C LYS A 73 7.10 9.33 -1.41
N LYS A 74 6.07 9.82 -2.09
CA LYS A 74 5.95 9.85 -3.56
C LYS A 74 6.81 10.95 -4.16
#